data_AF-A0A8C7D928-F1
#
_entry.id   AF-A0A8C7D928-F1
#
_cell.length_a   1.000
_cell.length_b   1.000
_cell.length_c   1.000
_cell.angle_alpha   90.00
_cell.angle_beta   90.00
_cell.angle_gamma   90.00
#
_symmetry.space_group_name_H-M   'P 1'
#
loop_
_entity.id
_entity.type
_entity.pdbx_description
1 polymer ?
#
loop_
_entity_poly.entity_id
_entity_poly.type
_entity_poly.pdbx_seq_one_letter_code
_entity_poly.pdbx_strand_id
1 'polypeptide(L)'
;MPLPNYAPSSNKIMPVPKKAEVPPVYEPNIHDPTTRADLMKYWIPLSLDDKTAQKLLWISESNLKVSRMSEEVCPYPMRPERYEHSPQVLCKEGLLGQRGYWEVDYGGWVVIGAVYESMGRKDGPCGLGENESSWGAGWAGSCYQVWHNGENVEVGLPLCNTMSIYLDQPAGIIKFFIVEGEEEAEKAVRLIHKFKTDLKEKILPCFWVGSKSFCWIRKKEGQ
;
A
#
# COMPACT_ATOMS: atom_id res chain seq x y z
N MET A 1 3.34 56.40 39.82
CA MET A 1 3.96 55.06 39.92
C MET A 1 3.07 54.08 39.15
N PRO A 2 3.56 53.42 38.09
CA PRO A 2 2.75 52.50 37.29
C PRO A 2 2.70 51.10 37.91
N LEU A 3 1.56 50.42 37.75
CA LEU A 3 1.26 49.06 38.23
C LEU A 3 2.05 47.99 37.46
N PRO A 4 2.35 46.81 38.06
CA PRO A 4 3.08 45.74 37.40
C PRO A 4 2.18 44.96 36.42
N ASN A 5 2.75 44.67 35.25
CA ASN A 5 2.15 43.90 34.17
C ASN A 5 2.15 42.39 34.52
N TYR A 6 0.98 41.77 34.65
CA TYR A 6 0.84 40.30 34.79
C TYR A 6 0.68 39.67 33.39
N ALA A 7 1.69 38.91 32.97
CA ALA A 7 1.59 38.03 31.80
C ALA A 7 1.06 36.65 32.22
N PRO A 8 0.17 36.00 31.45
CA PRO A 8 -0.32 34.66 31.77
C PRO A 8 0.74 33.60 31.45
N SER A 9 1.01 32.69 32.38
CA SER A 9 1.91 31.55 32.16
C SER A 9 1.27 30.55 31.21
N SER A 10 1.82 30.41 30.00
CA SER A 10 1.51 29.29 29.13
C SER A 10 2.18 28.02 29.68
N ASN A 11 1.42 27.15 30.34
CA ASN A 11 1.88 25.79 30.61
C ASN A 11 1.96 25.03 29.29
N LYS A 12 3.14 25.01 28.68
CA LYS A 12 3.45 24.12 27.56
C LYS A 12 3.50 22.69 28.09
N ILE A 13 2.46 21.92 27.79
CA ILE A 13 2.48 20.45 27.95
C ILE A 13 3.58 19.96 27.01
N MET A 14 4.70 19.49 27.57
CA MET A 14 5.74 18.86 26.78
C MET A 14 5.18 17.57 26.16
N PRO A 15 5.47 17.26 24.88
CA PRO A 15 5.13 15.97 24.32
C PRO A 15 5.84 14.88 25.12
N VAL A 16 5.08 13.91 25.62
CA VAL A 16 5.65 12.70 26.21
C VAL A 16 6.49 12.02 25.12
N PRO A 17 7.78 11.74 25.35
CA PRO A 17 8.60 11.06 24.35
C PRO A 17 7.99 9.69 24.08
N LYS A 18 7.60 9.44 22.82
CA LYS A 18 7.24 8.09 22.37
C LYS A 18 8.43 7.19 22.65
N LYS A 19 8.21 6.16 23.48
CA LYS A 19 9.18 5.10 23.74
C LYS A 19 9.60 4.54 22.37
N ALA A 20 10.89 4.56 22.08
CA ALA A 20 11.41 3.92 20.87
C ALA A 20 11.10 2.43 20.98
N GLU A 21 10.07 1.95 20.27
CA GLU A 21 9.82 0.53 20.13
C GLU A 21 10.98 -0.06 19.33
N VAL A 22 11.70 -1.00 19.96
CA VAL A 22 12.69 -1.81 19.26
C VAL A 22 11.95 -2.56 18.16
N PRO A 23 12.37 -2.47 16.89
CA PRO A 23 11.73 -3.23 15.81
C PRO A 23 11.72 -4.71 16.18
N PRO A 24 10.60 -5.43 15.98
CA PRO A 24 10.54 -6.86 16.26
C PRO A 24 11.66 -7.57 15.50
N VAL A 25 12.41 -8.42 16.21
CA VAL A 25 13.51 -9.19 15.62
C VAL A 25 12.93 -10.11 14.53
N TYR A 26 13.56 -10.10 13.36
CA TYR A 26 13.13 -10.98 12.27
C TYR A 26 13.37 -12.45 12.63
N GLU A 27 12.30 -13.24 12.62
CA GLU A 27 12.35 -14.69 12.82
C GLU A 27 12.44 -15.42 11.46
N PRO A 28 13.56 -16.08 11.12
CA PRO A 28 13.65 -16.86 9.88
C PRO A 28 12.91 -18.20 10.00
N ASN A 29 12.58 -18.81 8.85
CA ASN A 29 12.00 -20.16 8.75
C ASN A 29 10.65 -20.38 9.45
N ILE A 30 9.83 -19.33 9.56
CA ILE A 30 8.43 -19.48 9.99
C ILE A 30 7.63 -20.30 8.96
N HIS A 31 6.54 -20.91 9.41
CA HIS A 31 5.58 -21.51 8.50
C HIS A 31 4.97 -20.46 7.58
N ASP A 32 4.90 -20.77 6.29
CA ASP A 32 4.35 -19.89 5.27
C ASP A 32 2.87 -19.62 5.58
N PRO A 33 2.43 -18.37 5.82
CA PRO A 33 1.05 -18.10 6.21
C PRO A 33 0.10 -18.41 5.03
N THR A 34 -0.94 -19.19 5.32
CA THR A 34 -1.94 -19.63 4.34
C THR A 34 -3.37 -19.25 4.71
N THR A 35 -3.62 -18.85 5.96
CA THR A 35 -4.93 -18.39 6.43
C THR A 35 -4.92 -16.89 6.66
N ARG A 36 -6.10 -16.26 6.61
CA ARG A 36 -6.23 -14.83 6.93
C ARG A 36 -5.76 -14.54 8.36
N ALA A 37 -6.10 -15.40 9.32
CA ALA A 37 -5.69 -15.27 10.71
C ALA A 37 -4.15 -15.27 10.88
N ASP A 38 -3.43 -16.09 10.10
CA ASP A 38 -1.96 -16.08 10.12
C ASP A 38 -1.38 -14.82 9.51
N LEU A 39 -1.98 -14.34 8.42
CA LEU A 39 -1.56 -13.12 7.73
C LEU A 39 -1.76 -11.86 8.60
N MET A 40 -2.88 -11.78 9.33
CA MET A 40 -3.22 -10.65 10.21
C MET A 40 -2.19 -10.41 11.33
N LYS A 41 -1.36 -11.41 11.68
CA LYS A 41 -0.23 -11.25 12.62
C LYS A 41 0.81 -10.26 12.12
N TYR A 42 0.92 -10.07 10.80
CA TYR A 42 1.90 -9.19 10.14
C TYR A 42 1.30 -7.88 9.65
N TRP A 43 0.10 -7.51 10.14
CA TRP A 43 -0.59 -6.30 9.73
C TRP A 43 0.28 -5.05 9.90
N ILE A 44 0.38 -4.23 8.86
CA ILE A 44 1.02 -2.91 8.91
C ILE A 44 -0.01 -1.80 8.66
N PRO A 45 -0.04 -0.74 9.47
CA PRO A 45 -0.82 0.44 9.14
C PRO A 45 -0.18 1.16 7.95
N LEU A 46 -0.98 1.52 6.96
CA LEU A 46 -0.53 2.24 5.77
C LEU A 46 -1.27 3.57 5.61
N SER A 47 -0.62 4.51 4.95
CA SER A 47 -1.19 5.78 4.53
C SER A 47 -0.61 6.22 3.19
N LEU A 48 -1.46 6.75 2.32
CA LEU A 48 -1.10 7.23 0.99
C LEU A 48 -0.21 8.49 1.08
N ASP A 49 0.78 8.58 0.19
CA ASP A 49 1.68 9.73 0.08
C ASP A 49 1.26 10.65 -1.08
N ASP A 50 0.66 11.79 -0.72
CA ASP A 50 0.26 12.86 -1.64
C ASP A 50 1.43 13.44 -2.43
N LYS A 51 2.67 13.27 -1.95
CA LYS A 51 3.87 13.68 -2.68
C LYS A 51 4.12 12.85 -3.94
N THR A 52 3.65 11.61 -3.96
CA THR A 52 3.87 10.66 -5.05
C THR A 52 2.71 10.60 -6.02
N ALA A 53 1.51 10.97 -5.58
CA ALA A 53 0.27 10.82 -6.31
C ALA A 53 0.27 11.56 -7.66
N GLN A 54 0.05 10.83 -8.75
CA GLN A 54 -0.16 11.41 -10.06
C GLN A 54 -1.30 12.45 -10.04
N LYS A 55 -1.20 13.48 -10.89
CA LYS A 55 -2.04 14.69 -10.83
C LYS A 55 -3.56 14.48 -10.92
N LEU A 56 -4.04 13.33 -11.39
CA LEU A 56 -5.47 13.00 -11.47
C LEU A 56 -5.96 12.14 -10.30
N LEU A 57 -5.06 11.76 -9.38
CA LEU A 57 -5.39 10.97 -8.21
C LEU A 57 -5.73 11.88 -7.03
N TRP A 58 -6.90 11.65 -6.46
CA TRP A 58 -7.41 12.35 -5.30
C TRP A 58 -7.35 11.44 -4.08
N ILE A 59 -6.59 11.87 -3.07
CA ILE A 59 -6.46 11.20 -1.78
C ILE A 59 -7.48 11.79 -0.80
N SER A 60 -8.20 10.93 -0.10
CA SER A 60 -9.20 11.27 0.90
C SER A 60 -9.20 10.26 2.07
N GLU A 61 -10.21 10.33 2.95
CA GLU A 61 -10.38 9.42 4.09
C GLU A 61 -9.12 9.34 4.98
N SER A 62 -8.56 10.49 5.36
CA SER A 62 -7.35 10.58 6.16
C SER A 62 -6.14 9.84 5.56
N ASN A 63 -5.97 9.95 4.23
CA ASN A 63 -4.93 9.30 3.44
C ASN A 63 -5.10 7.77 3.32
N LEU A 64 -6.32 7.26 3.42
CA LEU A 64 -6.59 5.82 3.27
C LEU A 64 -7.26 5.48 1.94
N LYS A 65 -7.85 6.48 1.28
CA LYS A 65 -8.54 6.28 0.00
C LYS A 65 -7.89 7.09 -1.09
N VAL A 66 -7.67 6.48 -2.26
CA VAL A 66 -7.28 7.15 -3.50
C VAL A 66 -8.32 6.86 -4.56
N SER A 67 -8.67 7.87 -5.36
CA SER A 67 -9.64 7.75 -6.43
C SER A 67 -9.28 8.57 -7.66
N ARG A 68 -9.77 8.14 -8.82
CA ARG A 68 -9.64 8.86 -10.09
C ARG A 68 -11.02 9.02 -10.72
N MET A 69 -11.79 10.01 -10.24
CA MET A 69 -13.20 10.16 -10.60
C MET A 69 -13.46 11.21 -11.70
N SER A 70 -12.53 12.13 -11.91
CA SER A 70 -12.61 13.18 -12.93
C SER A 70 -11.24 13.40 -13.57
N GLU A 71 -11.20 14.22 -14.62
CA GLU A 71 -9.96 14.70 -15.24
C GLU A 71 -9.46 16.00 -14.57
N GLU A 72 -10.03 16.38 -13.43
CA GLU A 72 -9.58 17.55 -12.68
C GLU A 72 -8.27 17.26 -11.95
N VAL A 73 -7.33 18.19 -12.10
CA VAL A 73 -6.02 18.10 -11.46
C VAL A 73 -6.16 18.36 -9.97
N CYS A 74 -5.61 17.46 -9.15
CA CYS A 74 -5.58 17.60 -7.71
C CYS A 74 -4.75 18.83 -7.28
N PRO A 75 -5.06 19.45 -6.12
CA PRO A 75 -4.39 20.66 -5.66
C PRO A 75 -3.00 20.41 -5.05
N TYR A 76 -2.49 19.18 -5.11
CA TYR A 76 -1.19 18.83 -4.53
C TYR A 76 -0.06 19.54 -5.29
N PRO A 77 1.00 20.03 -4.61
CA PRO A 77 2.13 20.69 -5.29
C PRO A 77 2.90 19.76 -6.22
N MET A 78 3.39 20.27 -7.35
CA MET A 78 4.33 19.53 -8.20
C MET A 78 5.62 19.24 -7.44
N ARG A 79 6.07 17.98 -7.48
CA ARG A 79 7.22 17.49 -6.71
C ARG A 79 8.04 16.49 -7.54
N PRO A 80 9.36 16.40 -7.34
CA PRO A 80 10.21 15.40 -8.00
C PRO A 80 9.72 13.96 -7.80
N GLU A 81 9.16 13.66 -6.64
CA GLU A 81 8.69 12.34 -6.21
C GLU A 81 7.40 11.88 -6.89
N ARG A 82 6.74 12.77 -7.62
CA ARG A 82 5.43 12.50 -8.21
C ARG A 82 5.52 11.64 -9.46
N TYR A 83 4.60 10.70 -9.61
CA TYR A 83 4.34 10.06 -10.90
C TYR A 83 3.82 11.06 -11.93
N GLU A 84 4.37 11.00 -13.13
CA GLU A 84 4.03 11.96 -14.19
C GLU A 84 2.96 11.40 -15.14
N HIS A 85 3.22 10.22 -15.70
CA HIS A 85 2.41 9.64 -16.78
C HIS A 85 1.50 8.49 -16.32
N SER A 86 1.92 7.72 -15.32
CA SER A 86 1.15 6.58 -14.82
C SER A 86 0.29 6.97 -13.61
N PRO A 87 -1.03 6.68 -13.58
CA PRO A 87 -1.94 7.06 -12.51
C PRO A 87 -1.68 6.22 -11.24
N GLN A 88 -0.56 6.52 -10.58
CA GLN A 88 -0.02 5.77 -9.44
C GLN A 88 0.19 6.63 -8.22
N VAL A 89 0.17 5.98 -7.06
CA VAL A 89 0.49 6.55 -5.76
C VAL A 89 1.16 5.48 -4.88
N LEU A 90 2.10 5.92 -4.05
CA LEU A 90 2.77 5.08 -3.04
C LEU A 90 2.18 5.33 -1.66
N CYS A 91 2.37 4.37 -0.76
CA CYS A 91 2.25 4.62 0.68
C CYS A 91 3.52 5.27 1.25
N LYS A 92 3.39 5.93 2.40
CA LYS A 92 4.51 6.53 3.14
C LYS A 92 5.36 5.48 3.83
N GLU A 93 4.70 4.43 4.31
CA GLU A 93 5.31 3.31 5.01
C GLU A 93 5.90 2.32 4.01
N GLY A 94 7.02 1.72 4.40
CA GLY A 94 7.72 0.73 3.59
C GLY A 94 8.31 -0.38 4.44
N LEU A 95 8.67 -1.47 3.78
CA LEU A 95 9.20 -2.67 4.39
C LEU A 95 10.69 -2.79 4.08
N LEU A 96 11.50 -2.90 5.13
CA LEU A 96 12.93 -3.20 5.05
C LEU A 96 13.29 -4.14 6.19
N GLY A 97 13.83 -5.32 5.89
CA GLY A 97 14.24 -6.30 6.89
C GLY A 97 13.09 -7.00 7.63
N GLN A 98 11.85 -6.90 7.15
CA GLN A 98 10.68 -7.35 7.90
C GLN A 98 9.55 -7.93 7.02
N ARG A 99 8.48 -8.35 7.70
CA ARG A 99 7.23 -8.80 7.08
C ARG A 99 6.17 -7.71 7.12
N GLY A 100 5.22 -7.78 6.19
CA GLY A 100 4.06 -6.91 6.19
C GLY A 100 2.86 -7.57 5.52
N TYR A 101 1.67 -7.25 6.03
CA TYR A 101 0.39 -7.65 5.47
C TYR A 101 -0.56 -6.45 5.47
N TRP A 102 -1.31 -6.26 4.39
CA TRP A 102 -2.36 -5.24 4.31
C TRP A 102 -3.47 -5.67 3.36
N GLU A 103 -4.68 -5.17 3.63
CA GLU A 103 -5.87 -5.40 2.82
C GLU A 103 -6.36 -4.10 2.18
N VAL A 104 -6.85 -4.21 0.96
CA VAL A 104 -7.30 -3.06 0.15
C VAL A 104 -8.64 -3.40 -0.46
N ASP A 105 -9.64 -2.61 -0.10
CA ASP A 105 -10.89 -2.58 -0.83
C ASP A 105 -10.70 -1.78 -2.11
N TYR A 106 -11.33 -2.20 -3.20
CA TYR A 106 -11.21 -1.51 -4.47
C TYR A 106 -12.50 -1.59 -5.29
N GLY A 107 -12.60 -0.67 -6.26
CA GLY A 107 -13.68 -0.69 -7.25
C GLY A 107 -13.18 -0.16 -8.58
N GLY A 108 -13.70 -0.74 -9.67
CA GLY A 108 -13.28 -0.41 -11.03
C GLY A 108 -11.99 -1.13 -11.43
N TRP A 109 -11.16 -0.46 -12.24
CA TRP A 109 -9.92 -0.99 -12.78
C TRP A 109 -8.74 -0.52 -11.95
N VAL A 110 -8.18 -1.45 -11.17
CA VAL A 110 -7.14 -1.19 -10.18
C VAL A 110 -6.09 -2.29 -10.24
N VAL A 111 -4.82 -1.91 -10.05
CA VAL A 111 -3.74 -2.82 -9.74
C VAL A 111 -3.15 -2.42 -8.38
N ILE A 112 -3.14 -3.36 -7.44
CA ILE A 112 -2.41 -3.18 -6.18
C ILE A 112 -1.05 -3.84 -6.30
N GLY A 113 -0.05 -3.30 -5.64
CA GLY A 113 1.29 -3.84 -5.79
C GLY A 113 2.29 -3.34 -4.78
N ALA A 114 3.53 -3.71 -5.05
CA ALA A 114 4.70 -3.37 -4.27
C ALA A 114 5.81 -2.97 -5.23
N VAL A 115 6.54 -1.91 -4.90
CA VAL A 115 7.63 -1.39 -5.72
C VAL A 115 8.86 -1.20 -4.86
N TYR A 116 10.02 -1.33 -5.46
CA TYR A 116 11.24 -0.82 -4.84
C TYR A 116 11.21 0.71 -4.72
N GLU A 117 11.76 1.22 -3.61
CA GLU A 117 11.83 2.67 -3.34
C GLU A 117 12.61 3.42 -4.43
N SER A 118 13.60 2.76 -5.05
CA SER A 118 14.43 3.28 -6.15
C SER A 118 13.72 3.35 -7.51
N MET A 119 12.53 2.75 -7.66
CA MET A 119 11.84 2.67 -8.93
C MET A 119 11.56 4.08 -9.51
N GLY A 120 11.92 4.27 -10.78
CA GLY A 120 11.67 5.49 -11.53
C GLY A 120 10.18 5.82 -11.66
N ARG A 121 9.84 7.11 -11.71
CA ARG A 121 8.44 7.59 -11.63
C ARG A 121 7.98 8.43 -12.83
N LYS A 122 8.89 8.68 -13.78
CA LYS A 122 8.66 9.63 -14.88
C LYS A 122 9.03 9.03 -16.23
N ASP A 123 10.28 8.61 -16.36
CA ASP A 123 10.82 8.13 -17.62
C ASP A 123 10.81 6.60 -17.71
N GLY A 124 10.65 6.10 -18.94
CA GLY A 124 10.69 4.66 -19.22
C GLY A 124 9.49 3.88 -18.64
N PRO A 125 9.65 2.55 -18.45
CA PRO A 125 8.60 1.69 -17.89
C PRO A 125 8.43 1.97 -16.40
N CYS A 126 7.69 3.04 -16.08
CA CYS A 126 7.40 3.47 -14.71
C CYS A 126 6.05 2.97 -14.18
N GLY A 127 5.29 2.21 -14.98
CA GLY A 127 4.07 1.55 -14.54
C GLY A 127 4.33 0.33 -13.67
N LEU A 128 3.39 0.06 -12.77
CA LEU A 128 3.40 -1.04 -11.82
C LEU A 128 3.39 -2.38 -12.57
N GLY A 129 4.47 -3.14 -12.43
CA GLY A 129 4.68 -4.42 -13.11
C GLY A 129 5.31 -4.30 -14.50
N GLU A 130 5.59 -3.10 -15.00
CA GLU A 130 6.25 -2.91 -16.32
C GLU A 130 7.78 -3.11 -16.26
N ASN A 131 8.36 -3.28 -15.07
CA ASN A 131 9.79 -3.44 -14.84
C ASN A 131 10.09 -4.49 -13.77
N GLU A 132 11.37 -4.85 -13.60
CA GLU A 132 11.83 -5.83 -12.61
C GLU A 132 11.75 -5.34 -11.15
N SER A 133 11.53 -4.04 -10.94
CA SER A 133 11.49 -3.38 -9.63
C SER A 133 10.07 -3.26 -9.07
N SER A 134 9.09 -3.91 -9.69
CA SER A 134 7.68 -3.80 -9.32
C SER A 134 6.90 -5.10 -9.56
N TRP A 135 5.92 -5.33 -8.69
CA TRP A 135 5.00 -6.47 -8.74
C TRP A 135 3.57 -5.98 -8.52
N GLY A 136 2.64 -6.38 -9.37
CA GLY A 136 1.24 -5.95 -9.27
C GLY A 136 0.25 -7.08 -9.52
N ALA A 137 -0.94 -6.97 -8.93
CA ALA A 137 -2.10 -7.80 -9.26
C ALA A 137 -3.38 -6.96 -9.29
N GLY A 138 -4.27 -7.27 -10.22
CA GLY A 138 -5.52 -6.53 -10.40
C GLY A 138 -6.58 -7.30 -11.14
N TRP A 139 -7.84 -6.89 -11.00
CA TRP A 139 -8.96 -7.47 -11.74
C TRP A 139 -9.04 -6.88 -13.16
N ALA A 140 -9.02 -7.75 -14.17
CA ALA A 140 -9.04 -7.38 -15.59
C ALA A 140 -10.44 -7.47 -16.22
N GLY A 141 -11.50 -7.66 -15.42
CA GLY A 141 -12.89 -7.74 -15.89
C GLY A 141 -13.47 -9.16 -15.89
N SER A 142 -12.63 -10.17 -16.17
CA SER A 142 -13.02 -11.60 -16.20
C SER A 142 -12.12 -12.50 -15.34
N CYS A 143 -10.89 -12.07 -15.06
CA CYS A 143 -9.91 -12.77 -14.26
C CYS A 143 -9.00 -11.77 -13.54
N TYR A 144 -8.12 -12.27 -12.68
CA TYR A 144 -7.02 -11.47 -12.15
C TYR A 144 -5.83 -11.55 -13.10
N GLN A 145 -5.15 -10.43 -13.30
CA GLN A 145 -3.87 -10.38 -13.98
C GLN A 145 -2.79 -10.00 -12.99
N VAL A 146 -1.67 -10.70 -13.09
CA VAL A 146 -0.50 -10.50 -12.25
C VAL A 146 0.64 -10.03 -13.14
N TRP A 147 1.25 -8.90 -12.79
CA TRP A 147 2.19 -8.16 -13.62
C TRP A 147 3.56 -8.08 -12.96
N HIS A 148 4.61 -8.37 -13.72
CA HIS A 148 6.01 -8.19 -13.32
C HIS A 148 6.91 -8.18 -14.55
N ASN A 149 7.89 -7.26 -14.57
CA ASN A 149 8.90 -7.17 -15.64
C ASN A 149 8.33 -7.10 -17.07
N GLY A 150 7.19 -6.41 -17.24
CA GLY A 150 6.52 -6.25 -18.53
C GLY A 150 5.74 -7.50 -18.99
N GLU A 151 5.76 -8.58 -18.20
CA GLU A 151 4.97 -9.78 -18.45
C GLU A 151 3.74 -9.80 -17.55
N ASN A 152 2.70 -10.50 -18.02
CA ASN A 152 1.52 -10.77 -17.21
C ASN A 152 1.08 -12.24 -17.30
N VAL A 153 0.39 -12.67 -16.25
CA VAL A 153 -0.24 -13.99 -16.16
C VAL A 153 -1.68 -13.82 -15.71
N GLU A 154 -2.60 -14.53 -16.38
CA GLU A 154 -4.01 -14.58 -16.02
C GLU A 154 -4.27 -15.67 -14.99
N VAL A 155 -5.06 -15.34 -13.97
CA VAL A 155 -5.43 -16.23 -12.87
C VAL A 155 -6.95 -16.25 -12.73
N GLY A 156 -7.55 -17.41 -13.01
CA GLY A 156 -8.98 -17.64 -12.92
C GLY A 156 -9.47 -17.77 -11.48
N LEU A 157 -9.95 -16.66 -10.91
CA LEU A 157 -10.60 -16.59 -9.60
C LEU A 157 -11.86 -15.72 -9.70
N PRO A 158 -12.86 -15.89 -8.82
CA PRO A 158 -14.04 -15.04 -8.82
C PRO A 158 -13.69 -13.59 -8.44
N LEU A 159 -14.50 -12.64 -8.93
CA LEU A 159 -14.40 -11.26 -8.51
C LEU A 159 -14.64 -11.15 -7.00
N CYS A 160 -13.73 -10.45 -6.31
CA CYS A 160 -13.88 -10.01 -4.94
C CYS A 160 -13.60 -8.51 -4.89
N ASN A 161 -14.16 -7.81 -3.91
CA ASN A 161 -13.95 -6.36 -3.75
C ASN A 161 -12.73 -6.03 -2.90
N THR A 162 -12.02 -7.05 -2.41
CA THR A 162 -10.87 -6.91 -1.53
C THR A 162 -9.73 -7.80 -2.02
N MET A 163 -8.56 -7.19 -2.20
CA MET A 163 -7.30 -7.90 -2.40
C MET A 163 -6.38 -7.62 -1.22
N SER A 164 -5.41 -8.50 -1.01
CA SER A 164 -4.40 -8.32 0.04
C SER A 164 -3.02 -8.73 -0.44
N ILE A 165 -2.01 -8.14 0.21
CA ILE A 165 -0.60 -8.42 -0.09
C ILE A 165 0.06 -8.86 1.20
N TYR A 166 0.79 -9.96 1.12
CA TYR A 166 1.76 -10.38 2.13
C TYR A 166 3.16 -10.29 1.56
N LEU A 167 4.06 -9.69 2.31
CA LEU A 167 5.45 -9.53 1.94
C LEU A 167 6.35 -10.01 3.06
N ASP A 168 7.33 -10.84 2.73
CA ASP A 168 8.44 -11.23 3.61
C ASP A 168 9.74 -10.84 2.88
N GLN A 169 10.29 -9.66 3.22
CA GLN A 169 11.42 -9.10 2.47
C GLN A 169 12.67 -9.98 2.61
N PRO A 170 13.10 -10.41 3.81
CA PRO A 170 14.28 -11.26 3.92
C PRO A 170 14.11 -12.67 3.33
N ALA A 171 12.88 -13.22 3.29
CA ALA A 171 12.62 -14.51 2.63
C ALA A 171 12.42 -14.38 1.12
N GLY A 172 12.32 -13.16 0.59
CA GLY A 172 12.12 -12.92 -0.83
C GLY A 172 10.73 -13.30 -1.34
N ILE A 173 9.69 -13.11 -0.52
CA ILE A 173 8.33 -13.56 -0.84
C ILE A 173 7.40 -12.37 -0.99
N ILE A 174 6.63 -12.35 -2.08
CA ILE A 174 5.46 -11.48 -2.25
C ILE A 174 4.29 -12.38 -2.63
N LYS A 175 3.18 -12.29 -1.91
CA LYS A 175 1.95 -13.01 -2.20
C LYS A 175 0.79 -12.04 -2.37
N PHE A 176 0.02 -12.27 -3.41
CA PHE A 176 -1.24 -11.60 -3.66
C PHE A 176 -2.39 -12.56 -3.36
N PHE A 177 -3.42 -12.06 -2.68
CA PHE A 177 -4.62 -12.83 -2.38
C PHE A 177 -5.87 -12.03 -2.71
N ILE A 178 -6.96 -12.74 -2.97
CA ILE A 178 -8.31 -12.21 -2.77
C ILE A 178 -8.73 -12.49 -1.33
N VAL A 179 -9.55 -11.60 -0.76
CA VAL A 179 -10.20 -11.82 0.54
C VAL A 179 -11.68 -12.05 0.29
N GLU A 180 -12.13 -13.28 0.50
CA GLU A 180 -13.52 -13.73 0.32
C GLU A 180 -14.24 -13.78 1.67
N GLY A 181 -15.57 -13.72 1.68
CA GLY A 181 -16.41 -13.73 2.89
C GLY A 181 -17.04 -12.37 3.15
N GLU A 182 -18.34 -12.36 3.45
CA GLU A 182 -19.11 -11.14 3.71
C GLU A 182 -18.92 -10.67 5.15
N GLU A 183 -19.05 -11.60 6.10
CA GLU A 183 -18.85 -11.33 7.51
C GLU A 183 -17.38 -11.49 7.91
N GLU A 184 -16.92 -10.67 8.85
CA GLU A 184 -15.54 -10.67 9.31
C GLU A 184 -15.08 -12.04 9.83
N ALA A 185 -15.98 -12.75 10.52
CA ALA A 185 -15.72 -14.07 11.08
C ALA A 185 -15.51 -15.15 9.99
N GLU A 186 -16.02 -14.93 8.79
CA GLU A 186 -15.96 -15.87 7.67
C GLU A 186 -14.86 -15.51 6.66
N LYS A 187 -14.18 -14.38 6.85
CA LYS A 187 -13.19 -13.91 5.87
C LYS A 187 -12.03 -14.89 5.71
N ALA A 188 -11.87 -15.38 4.49
CA ALA A 188 -10.81 -16.28 4.06
C ALA A 188 -9.98 -15.64 2.96
N VAL A 189 -8.75 -16.14 2.77
CA VAL A 189 -7.88 -15.73 1.67
C VAL A 189 -7.73 -16.85 0.66
N ARG A 190 -7.69 -16.49 -0.62
CA ARG A 190 -7.26 -17.39 -1.69
C ARG A 190 -6.12 -16.77 -2.46
N LEU A 191 -5.07 -17.55 -2.67
CA LEU A 191 -3.85 -17.10 -3.34
C LEU A 191 -4.16 -16.79 -4.80
N ILE A 192 -3.85 -15.57 -5.22
CA ILE A 192 -3.78 -15.17 -6.63
C ILE A 192 -2.44 -15.64 -7.19
N HIS A 193 -1.33 -15.20 -6.55
CA HIS A 193 0.02 -15.54 -7.01
C HIS A 193 1.06 -15.37 -5.91
N LYS A 194 2.15 -16.12 -6.02
CA LYS A 194 3.33 -16.04 -5.15
C LYS A 194 4.57 -15.81 -5.99
N PHE A 195 5.20 -14.66 -5.79
CA PHE A 195 6.55 -14.40 -6.27
C PHE A 195 7.57 -14.92 -5.24
N LYS A 196 8.66 -15.48 -5.76
CA LYS A 196 9.87 -15.75 -5.00
C LYS A 196 11.04 -15.08 -5.71
N THR A 197 11.59 -14.03 -5.13
CA THR A 197 12.62 -13.19 -5.72
C THR A 197 13.53 -12.62 -4.64
N ASP A 198 14.75 -12.22 -5.00
CA ASP A 198 15.73 -11.69 -4.05
C ASP A 198 15.45 -10.19 -3.79
N LEU A 199 14.75 -9.90 -2.69
CA LEU A 199 14.30 -8.56 -2.34
C LEU A 199 15.38 -7.81 -1.54
N LYS A 200 16.13 -6.92 -2.19
CA LYS A 200 17.34 -6.30 -1.59
C LYS A 200 17.16 -4.92 -0.99
N GLU A 201 16.11 -4.22 -1.39
CA GLU A 201 15.90 -2.84 -0.98
C GLU A 201 14.53 -2.64 -0.33
N LYS A 202 14.31 -1.43 0.18
CA LYS A 202 13.06 -1.06 0.82
C LYS A 202 11.92 -1.11 -0.21
N ILE A 203 10.82 -1.73 0.19
CA ILE A 203 9.65 -1.92 -0.66
C ILE A 203 8.51 -1.05 -0.16
N LEU A 204 7.86 -0.35 -1.08
CA LEU A 204 6.72 0.52 -0.83
C LEU A 204 5.45 -0.09 -1.44
N PRO A 205 4.33 -0.17 -0.69
CA PRO A 205 3.02 -0.42 -1.28
C PRO A 205 2.69 0.62 -2.33
N CYS A 206 2.12 0.18 -3.45
CA CYS A 206 1.79 1.01 -4.61
C CYS A 206 0.41 0.67 -5.16
N PHE A 207 -0.31 1.68 -5.63
CA PHE A 207 -1.61 1.53 -6.25
C PHE A 207 -1.64 2.23 -7.60
N TRP A 208 -2.07 1.51 -8.62
CA TRP A 208 -2.44 2.06 -9.92
C TRP A 208 -3.96 2.13 -10.00
N VAL A 209 -4.51 3.29 -10.37
CA VAL A 209 -5.96 3.54 -10.34
C VAL A 209 -6.44 4.08 -11.70
N GLY A 210 -7.23 3.27 -12.39
CA GLY A 210 -7.85 3.62 -13.66
C GLY A 210 -8.97 4.66 -13.51
N SER A 211 -9.48 5.16 -14.63
CA SER A 211 -10.60 6.11 -14.62
C SER A 211 -11.84 5.50 -13.95
N LYS A 212 -12.59 6.31 -13.20
CA LYS A 212 -13.79 5.91 -12.45
C LYS A 212 -13.54 4.76 -11.46
N SER A 213 -12.33 4.71 -10.88
CA SER A 213 -11.89 3.64 -10.00
C SER A 213 -11.34 4.19 -8.68
N PHE A 214 -11.22 3.33 -7.66
CA PHE A 214 -10.66 3.69 -6.37
C PHE A 214 -9.99 2.51 -5.65
N CYS A 215 -9.06 2.84 -4.75
CA CYS A 215 -8.53 1.94 -3.72
C CYS A 215 -8.82 2.54 -2.34
N TRP A 216 -9.10 1.69 -1.36
CA TRP A 216 -9.27 2.05 0.03
C TRP A 216 -8.53 1.06 0.92
N ILE A 217 -7.45 1.53 1.53
CA ILE A 217 -6.66 0.80 2.51
C ILE A 217 -7.54 0.54 3.74
N ARG A 218 -7.72 -0.73 4.10
CA ARG A 218 -8.43 -1.10 5.34
C ARG A 218 -7.62 -0.68 6.56
N LYS A 219 -8.30 -0.40 7.66
CA LYS A 219 -7.66 -0.28 8.98
C LYS A 219 -7.62 -1.65 9.64
N LYS A 220 -6.67 -1.85 10.56
CA LYS A 220 -6.76 -2.98 11.47
C LYS A 220 -7.97 -2.76 12.36
N GLU A 221 -8.87 -3.73 12.41
CA GLU A 221 -9.98 -3.66 13.35
C GLU A 221 -9.44 -3.71 14.79
N GLY A 222 -9.99 -2.87 15.68
CA GLY A 222 -9.60 -2.80 17.09
C GLY A 222 -8.45 -1.83 17.44
N GLN A 223 -8.10 -0.87 16.57
CA GLN A 223 -7.17 0.24 16.87
C GLN A 223 -7.77 1.61 16.59
#